data_AF-A0A7W8HMY5-F1
#
_entry.id   AF-A0A7W8HMY5-F1
#
_cell.length_a   1.000
_cell.length_b   1.000
_cell.length_c   1.000
_cell.angle_alpha   90.00
_cell.angle_beta   90.00
_cell.angle_gamma   90.00
#
_symmetry.space_group_name_H-M   'P 1'
#
loop_
_entity.id
_entity.type
_entity.pdbx_description
1 polymer ?
#
loop_
_entity_poly.entity_id
_entity_poly.type
_entity_poly.pdbx_seq_one_letter_code
_entity_poly.pdbx_strand_id
1 'polypeptide(L)'
;MLTTDTWLKIVCSMMINAVIFGAGAIVVLSVPALAVHAKVLLPLVIIAAFAAAPLFALVIAPRMRLRNWGRREWKRGDMISG
;
A
#
# COMPACT_ATOMS: atom_id res chain seq x y z
N MET A 1 -23.04 10.60 -0.65
CA MET A 1 -22.39 9.92 0.49
C MET A 1 -21.38 8.93 -0.09
N LEU A 2 -20.08 9.10 0.20
CA LEU A 2 -19.06 8.12 -0.19
C LEU A 2 -19.39 6.78 0.46
N THR A 3 -19.41 5.69 -0.31
CA THR A 3 -19.60 4.36 0.27
C THR A 3 -18.40 4.01 1.15
N THR A 4 -18.61 3.25 2.24
CA THR A 4 -17.53 2.82 3.13
C THR A 4 -16.42 2.09 2.38
N ASP A 5 -16.76 1.37 1.31
CA ASP A 5 -15.81 0.67 0.45
C ASP A 5 -14.90 1.63 -0.31
N THR A 6 -15.47 2.71 -0.86
CA THR A 6 -14.71 3.78 -1.51
C THR A 6 -13.80 4.51 -0.52
N TRP A 7 -14.31 4.83 0.67
CA TRP A 7 -13.52 5.50 1.70
C TRP A 7 -12.32 4.66 2.14
N LEU A 8 -12.54 3.36 2.37
CA LEU A 8 -11.47 2.43 2.77
C LEU A 8 -10.40 2.31 1.68
N LYS A 9 -10.81 2.23 0.41
CA LYS A 9 -9.87 2.23 -0.74
C LYS A 9 -9.02 3.49 -0.79
N ILE A 10 -9.61 4.67 -0.56
CA ILE A 10 -8.90 5.96 -0.56
C ILE A 10 -7.87 6.04 0.57
N VAL A 11 -8.27 5.70 1.79
CA VAL A 11 -7.35 5.75 2.94
C VAL A 11 -6.23 4.72 2.78
N CYS A 12 -6.58 3.51 2.33
CA CYS A 12 -5.62 2.45 2.07
C CYS A 12 -4.63 2.85 0.97
N SER A 13 -5.09 3.47 -0.12
CA SER A 13 -4.21 3.92 -1.21
C SER A 13 -3.23 5.00 -0.75
N MET A 14 -3.63 5.92 0.14
CA MET A 14 -2.70 6.93 0.68
C MET A 14 -1.55 6.29 1.47
N MET A 15 -1.85 5.26 2.29
CA MET A 15 -0.82 4.54 3.05
C MET A 15 0.08 3.71 2.13
N ILE A 16 -0.50 2.98 1.17
CA ILE A 16 0.27 2.19 0.20
C ILE A 16 1.18 3.09 -0.63
N ASN A 17 0.70 4.26 -1.08
CA ASN A 17 1.52 5.24 -1.80
C ASN A 17 2.78 5.62 -1.01
N ALA A 18 2.63 5.92 0.29
CA ALA A 18 3.76 6.27 1.15
C ALA A 18 4.77 5.12 1.28
N VAL A 19 4.31 3.88 1.42
CA VAL A 19 5.17 2.69 1.53
C VAL A 19 5.92 2.43 0.22
N ILE A 20 5.23 2.47 -0.93
CA ILE A 20 5.86 2.27 -2.24
C ILE A 20 6.90 3.37 -2.50
N PHE A 21 6.55 4.63 -2.24
CA PHE A 21 7.48 5.75 -2.36
C PHE A 21 8.71 5.56 -1.45
N GLY A 22 8.52 5.23 -0.18
CA GLY A 22 9.61 5.02 0.77
C GLY A 22 10.54 3.89 0.33
N ALA A 23 9.98 2.74 -0.07
CA ALA A 23 10.77 1.62 -0.60
C ALA A 23 11.54 1.99 -1.87
N GLY A 24 10.88 2.68 -2.81
CA GLY A 24 11.53 3.14 -4.05
C GLY A 24 12.64 4.16 -3.79
N ALA A 25 12.42 5.11 -2.87
CA ALA A 25 13.43 6.09 -2.47
C ALA A 25 14.64 5.43 -1.83
N ILE A 26 14.44 4.43 -0.95
CA ILE A 26 15.52 3.62 -0.38
C ILE A 26 16.34 2.97 -1.50
N VAL A 27 15.70 2.31 -2.47
CA VAL A 27 16.41 1.68 -3.60
C VAL A 27 17.23 2.69 -4.39
N VAL A 28 16.67 3.86 -4.72
CA VAL A 28 17.35 4.90 -5.50
C VAL A 28 18.56 5.47 -4.74
N LEU A 29 18.43 5.69 -3.42
CA LEU A 29 19.45 6.37 -2.63
C LEU A 29 20.51 5.41 -2.08
N SER A 30 20.18 4.13 -1.87
CA SER A 30 21.12 3.12 -1.36
C SER A 30 22.08 2.59 -2.43
N VAL A 31 21.76 2.73 -3.72
CA VAL A 31 22.62 2.29 -4.82
C VAL A 31 23.36 3.48 -5.43
N PRO A 32 24.70 3.58 -5.30
CA PRO A 32 25.46 4.75 -5.77
C PRO A 32 25.25 5.09 -7.25
N ALA A 33 25.13 4.07 -8.11
CA ALA A 33 24.86 4.25 -9.54
C ALA A 33 23.49 4.87 -9.83
N LEU A 34 22.48 4.65 -8.97
CA LEU A 34 21.15 5.26 -9.10
C LEU A 34 21.12 6.65 -8.43
N ALA A 35 21.86 6.84 -7.34
CA ALA A 35 21.88 8.09 -6.60
C ALA A 35 22.35 9.28 -7.45
N VAL A 36 23.24 9.06 -8.42
CA VAL A 36 23.65 10.09 -9.41
C VAL A 36 22.46 10.65 -10.19
N HIS A 37 21.46 9.81 -10.45
CA HIS A 37 20.24 10.14 -11.18
C HIS A 37 19.04 10.45 -10.26
N ALA A 38 19.25 10.62 -8.95
CA ALA A 38 18.16 10.82 -7.99
C ALA A 38 17.23 11.98 -8.34
N LYS A 39 17.75 13.05 -8.95
CA LYS A 39 16.94 14.20 -9.43
C LYS A 39 15.85 13.81 -10.43
N VAL A 40 16.06 12.76 -11.21
CA VAL A 40 15.10 12.25 -12.21
C VAL A 40 14.36 11.02 -11.67
N LEU A 41 15.07 10.12 -10.99
CA LEU A 41 14.50 8.88 -10.47
C LEU A 41 13.50 9.11 -9.34
N LEU A 42 13.73 10.07 -8.44
CA LEU A 42 12.78 10.32 -7.34
C LEU A 42 11.41 10.83 -7.85
N PRO A 43 11.33 11.83 -8.74
CA PRO A 43 10.06 12.19 -9.38
C PRO A 43 9.39 11.01 -10.10
N LEU A 44 10.17 10.17 -10.76
CA LEU A 44 9.64 8.99 -11.44
C LEU A 44 9.06 7.96 -10.43
N VAL A 45 9.72 7.76 -9.29
CA VAL A 45 9.21 6.92 -8.19
C VAL A 45 7.91 7.50 -7.63
N ILE A 46 7.79 8.82 -7.49
CA ILE A 46 6.55 9.47 -7.03
C ILE A 46 5.39 9.16 -7.99
N ILE A 47 5.61 9.35 -9.29
CA ILE A 47 4.58 9.08 -10.32
C ILE A 47 4.21 7.60 -10.31
N ALA A 48 5.20 6.71 -10.24
CA ALA A 48 4.98 5.26 -10.18
C ALA A 48 4.21 4.85 -8.92
N ALA A 49 4.57 5.39 -7.75
CA ALA A 49 3.88 5.13 -6.49
C ALA A 49 2.42 5.60 -6.54
N PHE A 50 2.18 6.81 -7.05
CA PHE A 50 0.85 7.38 -7.16
C PHE A 50 -0.05 6.58 -8.11
N ALA A 51 0.50 6.09 -9.23
CA ALA A 51 -0.23 5.23 -10.16
C ALA A 51 -0.47 3.82 -9.61
N ALA A 52 0.50 3.24 -8.91
CA ALA A 52 0.42 1.88 -8.38
C ALA A 52 -0.47 1.77 -7.14
N ALA A 53 -0.44 2.77 -6.26
CA ALA A 53 -1.16 2.77 -5.00
C ALA A 53 -2.68 2.48 -5.09
N PRO A 54 -3.47 3.12 -5.97
CA PRO A 54 -4.88 2.78 -6.09
C PRO A 54 -5.09 1.35 -6.59
N LEU A 55 -4.23 0.86 -7.49
CA LEU A 55 -4.32 -0.51 -8.01
C LEU A 55 -4.12 -1.55 -6.90
N PHE A 56 -3.13 -1.35 -6.04
CA PHE A 56 -2.92 -2.19 -4.87
C PHE A 56 -4.06 -2.07 -3.85
N ALA A 57 -4.59 -0.87 -3.62
CA ALA A 57 -5.69 -0.64 -2.69
C ALA A 57 -6.97 -1.39 -3.10
N LEU A 58 -7.23 -1.58 -4.41
CA LEU A 58 -8.37 -2.37 -4.89
C LEU A 58 -8.32 -3.84 -4.43
N VAL A 59 -7.11 -4.40 -4.28
CA VAL A 59 -6.90 -5.79 -3.86
C VAL A 59 -6.84 -5.91 -2.33
N ILE A 60 -6.23 -4.93 -1.67
CA ILE A 60 -5.98 -4.96 -0.22
C ILE A 60 -7.22 -4.51 0.58
N ALA A 61 -7.89 -3.42 0.18
CA ALA A 61 -8.99 -2.85 0.96
C ALA A 61 -10.18 -3.82 1.17
N PRO A 62 -10.60 -4.66 0.19
CA PRO A 62 -11.63 -5.65 0.44
C PRO A 62 -11.22 -6.67 1.51
N ARG A 63 -9.95 -7.06 1.57
CA ARG A 63 -9.46 -8.06 2.54
C ARG A 63 -9.52 -7.57 3.99
N MET A 64 -9.53 -6.26 4.21
CA MET A 64 -9.67 -5.64 5.54
C MET A 64 -11.10 -5.70 6.07
N ARG A 65 -12.09 -6.10 5.25
CA ARG A 65 -13.48 -6.14 5.67
C ARG A 65 -13.76 -7.38 6.49
N LEU A 66 -14.35 -7.20 7.67
CA LEU A 66 -14.81 -8.30 8.53
C LEU A 66 -15.70 -9.31 7.78
N ARG A 67 -16.48 -8.86 6.80
CA ARG A 67 -17.33 -9.73 5.96
C ARG A 67 -16.53 -10.77 5.17
N ASN A 68 -15.29 -10.44 4.79
CA ASN A 68 -14.43 -11.33 4.01
C ASN A 68 -13.66 -12.32 4.89
N TRP A 69 -13.67 -12.14 6.21
CA TRP A 69 -13.17 -13.11 7.18
C TRP A 69 -14.37 -13.82 7.81
N GLY A 70 -14.60 -15.08 7.44
CA GLY A 70 -15.73 -15.85 7.95
C GLY A 70 -15.68 -15.96 9.48
N ARG A 71 -16.84 -16.04 10.14
CA ARG A 71 -16.92 -16.24 11.61
C ARG A 71 -16.11 -17.44 12.08
N ARG A 72 -15.92 -18.47 11.24
CA ARG A 72 -15.08 -19.64 11.54
C ARG A 72 -13.60 -19.28 11.64
N GLU A 73 -13.06 -18.48 10.72
CA GLU A 73 -11.66 -18.02 10.77
C GLU A 73 -11.43 -17.09 11.96
N TRP A 74 -12.38 -16.19 12.26
CA TRP A 74 -12.31 -15.33 13.45
C TRP A 74 -12.40 -16.12 14.76
N LYS A 75 -13.30 -17.11 14.85
CA LYS A 75 -13.43 -17.99 16.03
C LYS A 75 -12.28 -18.97 16.20
N ARG A 76 -11.54 -19.28 15.13
CA ARG A 76 -10.37 -20.17 15.19
C ARG A 76 -9.26 -19.56 16.03
N GLY A 77 -9.31 -18.25 16.29
CA GLY A 77 -8.26 -17.52 16.99
C GLY A 77 -7.03 -17.39 16.10
N ASP A 78 -6.42 -16.21 16.08
CA ASP A 78 -5.08 -16.08 15.56
C ASP A 78 -4.11 -16.77 16.53
N MET A 79 -3.07 -17.45 16.03
CA MET A 79 -2.02 -18.04 16.87
C MET A 79 -1.29 -16.98 17.74
N ILE A 80 -1.51 -15.71 17.43
CA ILE A 80 -0.99 -14.56 18.18
C ILE A 80 -1.85 -14.23 19.41
N SER A 81 -3.14 -14.53 19.40
CA SER A 81 -4.09 -14.02 20.41
C SER A 81 -4.33 -14.91 21.63
N GLY A 82 -3.82 -16.15 21.66
CA GLY A 82 -3.85 -17.03 22.84
C GLY A 82 -5.24 -17.31 23.40
#